data_AF-A0ABD3ENN4-F1
#
_entry.id   AF-A0ABD3ENN4-F1
#
_cell.length_a   1.000
_cell.length_b   1.000
_cell.length_c   1.000
_cell.angle_alpha   90.00
_cell.angle_beta   90.00
_cell.angle_gamma   90.00
#
_symmetry.space_group_name_H-M   'P 1'
#
loop_
_entity.id
_entity.type
_entity.pdbx_description
1 polymer ?
#
loop_
_entity_poly.entity_id
_entity_poly.type
_entity_poly.pdbx_seq_one_letter_code
_entity_poly.pdbx_strand_id
1 'polypeptide(L)'
;MMEMLNKLDFQPLNVSGENYVSWTMDVRTHLISRQLDNAKIHPNSLTEADRAKAMILLRRHLDEVLKLDYSSVGNTQILWEK
;
A
#
# COMPACT_ATOMS: atom_id res chain seq x y z
N MET A 1 5.69 -19.20 22.08
CA MET A 1 4.76 -18.86 20.98
C MET A 1 4.56 -17.36 21.01
N MET A 2 5.09 -16.60 20.05
CA MET A 2 4.64 -15.24 19.71
C MET A 2 5.16 -14.89 18.30
N GLU A 3 4.67 -15.60 17.27
CA GLU A 3 4.78 -15.16 15.87
C GLU A 3 3.70 -14.11 15.57
N MET A 4 3.84 -12.88 16.07
CA MET A 4 2.88 -11.80 15.76
C MET A 4 3.51 -10.48 15.30
N LEU A 5 4.83 -10.42 15.11
CA LEU A 5 5.50 -9.19 14.63
C LEU A 5 5.62 -9.06 13.10
N ASN A 6 5.42 -10.15 12.33
CA ASN A 6 5.73 -10.17 10.89
C ASN A 6 4.57 -10.55 9.95
N LYS A 7 3.35 -10.72 10.45
CA LYS A 7 2.25 -11.11 9.56
C LYS A 7 1.71 -9.89 8.84
N LEU A 8 1.89 -9.86 7.51
CA LEU A 8 1.27 -8.88 6.64
C LEU A 8 -0.26 -9.02 6.70
N ASP A 9 -0.97 -7.89 6.50
CA ASP A 9 -2.44 -7.88 6.55
C ASP A 9 -3.05 -8.65 5.37
N PHE A 10 -2.31 -8.70 4.25
CA PHE A 10 -2.64 -9.44 3.03
C PHE A 10 -1.35 -9.75 2.25
N GLN A 11 -1.48 -10.51 1.16
CA GLN A 11 -0.32 -10.94 0.38
C GLN A 11 0.41 -9.73 -0.24
N PRO A 12 1.74 -9.64 -0.14
CA PRO A 12 2.49 -8.55 -0.76
C PRO A 12 2.47 -8.67 -2.30
N LEU A 13 2.61 -7.55 -3.01
CA LEU A 13 2.80 -7.54 -4.46
C LEU A 13 4.08 -8.31 -4.78
N ASN A 14 3.95 -9.39 -5.55
CA ASN A 14 5.09 -10.20 -5.95
C ASN A 14 5.89 -9.50 -7.05
N VAL A 15 7.15 -9.92 -7.22
CA VAL A 15 8.06 -9.34 -8.22
C VAL A 15 7.53 -9.52 -9.65
N SER A 16 6.80 -10.61 -9.93
CA SER A 16 6.20 -10.86 -11.24
C SER A 16 5.01 -9.94 -11.55
N GLY A 17 4.40 -9.31 -10.54
CA GLY A 17 3.19 -8.51 -10.66
C GLY A 17 1.91 -9.34 -10.92
N GLU A 18 1.97 -10.67 -10.89
CA GLU A 18 0.83 -11.54 -11.21
C GLU A 18 -0.33 -11.36 -10.24
N ASN A 19 -0.04 -11.00 -8.99
CA ASN A 19 -1.07 -10.73 -7.98
C ASN A 19 -1.47 -9.24 -7.90
N TYR A 20 -1.14 -8.42 -8.90
CA TYR A 20 -1.43 -6.98 -8.88
C TYR A 20 -2.91 -6.64 -8.67
N VAL A 21 -3.81 -7.39 -9.33
CA VAL A 21 -5.26 -7.15 -9.23
C VAL A 21 -5.77 -7.44 -7.82
N SER A 22 -5.42 -8.59 -7.24
CA SER A 22 -5.83 -8.93 -5.87
C SER A 22 -5.20 -7.99 -4.85
N TRP A 23 -3.90 -7.69 -4.99
CA TRP A 23 -3.19 -6.75 -4.13
C TRP A 23 -3.82 -5.35 -4.14
N THR A 24 -4.19 -4.83 -5.31
CA THR A 24 -4.84 -3.51 -5.43
C THR A 24 -6.20 -3.51 -4.73
N MET A 25 -6.94 -4.62 -4.83
CA MET A 25 -8.23 -4.78 -4.15
C MET A 25 -8.07 -4.83 -2.62
N ASP A 26 -7.05 -5.52 -2.11
CA ASP A 26 -6.74 -5.59 -0.69
C ASP A 26 -6.29 -4.24 -0.13
N VAL A 27 -5.39 -3.54 -0.83
CA VAL A 27 -4.97 -2.16 -0.50
C VAL A 27 -6.17 -1.23 -0.43
N ARG A 28 -7.03 -1.26 -1.45
CA ARG A 28 -8.24 -0.42 -1.50
C ARG A 28 -9.19 -0.74 -0.35
N THR A 29 -9.43 -2.02 -0.09
CA THR A 29 -10.31 -2.48 0.99
C THR A 29 -9.78 -2.04 2.35
N HIS A 30 -8.46 -2.09 2.56
CA HIS A 30 -7.83 -1.66 3.81
C HIS A 30 -7.87 -0.15 4.02
N LEU A 31 -7.70 0.63 2.95
CA LEU A 31 -7.84 2.08 3.01
C LEU A 31 -9.29 2.48 3.26
N ILE A 32 -10.25 1.80 2.62
CA ILE A 32 -11.69 1.99 2.87
C ILE A 32 -12.02 1.62 4.31
N SER A 33 -11.61 0.44 4.79
CA SER A 33 -11.96 -0.05 6.12
C SER A 33 -11.43 0.86 7.23
N ARG A 34 -10.23 1.42 7.04
CA ARG A 34 -9.66 2.42 7.97
C ARG A 34 -10.29 3.80 7.86
N GLN A 35 -11.14 4.04 6.87
CA GLN A 35 -11.89 5.29 6.64
C GLN A 35 -13.43 5.10 6.74
N LEU A 36 -13.89 3.90 7.12
CA LEU A 36 -15.31 3.52 7.19
C LEU A 36 -16.10 4.25 8.28
N ASP A 37 -15.46 5.09 9.09
CA ASP A 37 -16.19 5.96 10.00
C ASP A 37 -16.61 7.30 9.40
N ASN A 38 -16.11 7.80 8.24
CA ASN A 38 -16.64 9.09 7.72
C ASN A 38 -16.38 9.53 6.27
N ALA A 39 -15.59 8.87 5.42
CA ALA A 39 -15.18 9.51 4.15
C ALA A 39 -15.68 8.78 2.90
N LYS A 40 -16.61 9.42 2.17
CA LYS A 40 -16.77 9.21 0.72
C LYS A 40 -15.40 9.49 0.08
N ILE A 41 -14.66 8.43 -0.26
CA ILE A 41 -13.32 8.55 -0.83
C ILE A 41 -13.47 9.11 -2.25
N HIS A 42 -13.41 10.43 -2.38
CA HIS A 42 -13.01 11.06 -3.62
C HIS A 42 -11.47 11.02 -3.67
N PRO A 43 -10.85 10.55 -4.77
CA PRO A 43 -9.39 10.52 -4.90
C PRO A 43 -8.73 11.87 -4.63
N ASN A 44 -9.44 12.97 -4.94
CA ASN A 44 -8.98 14.35 -4.77
C ASN A 44 -9.19 14.91 -3.36
N SER A 45 -9.81 14.17 -2.44
CA SER A 45 -10.09 14.64 -1.06
C SER A 45 -9.22 13.97 0.01
N LEU A 46 -8.18 13.23 -0.38
CA LEU A 46 -7.26 12.62 0.57
C LEU A 46 -6.45 13.71 1.28
N THR A 47 -6.37 13.64 2.61
CA THR A 47 -5.47 14.50 3.40
C THR A 47 -4.01 14.05 3.22
N GLU A 48 -3.04 14.90 3.57
CA GLU A 48 -1.62 14.51 3.61
C GLU A 48 -1.38 13.31 4.55
N ALA A 49 -2.11 13.25 5.66
CA ALA A 49 -2.02 12.13 6.58
C ALA A 49 -2.52 10.83 5.95
N ASP A 50 -3.60 10.88 5.15
CA ASP A 50 -4.12 9.71 4.46
C ASP A 50 -3.22 9.26 3.31
N ARG A 51 -2.59 10.21 2.60
CA ARG A 51 -1.51 9.91 1.64
C ARG A 51 -0.34 9.19 2.34
N ALA A 52 0.15 9.72 3.46
CA ALA A 52 1.24 9.10 4.21
C ALA A 52 0.88 7.68 4.69
N LYS A 53 -0.35 7.47 5.20
CA LYS A 53 -0.84 6.13 5.60
C LYS A 53 -0.89 5.17 4.41
N ALA A 54 -1.38 5.62 3.26
CA ALA A 54 -1.42 4.82 2.04
C ALA A 54 0.00 4.45 1.57
N MET A 55 0.94 5.38 1.58
CA MET A 55 2.34 5.12 1.24
C MET A 55 2.99 4.08 2.16
N ILE A 56 2.77 4.18 3.47
CA ILE A 56 3.26 3.18 4.43
C ILE A 56 2.66 1.80 4.13
N LEU A 57 1.36 1.75 3.84
CA LEU A 57 0.66 0.51 3.52
C LEU A 57 1.22 -0.15 2.26
N LEU A 58 1.36 0.62 1.19
CA LEU A 58 1.92 0.16 -0.09
C LEU A 58 3.34 -0.37 0.14
N ARG A 59 4.23 0.42 0.75
CA ARG A 59 5.62 0.02 1.00
C ARG A 59 5.72 -1.25 1.84
N ARG A 60 4.87 -1.42 2.86
CA ARG A 60 4.90 -2.61 3.73
C ARG A 60 4.55 -3.89 2.97
N HIS A 61 3.62 -3.79 2.01
CA HIS A 61 3.09 -4.91 1.22
C HIS A 61 3.70 -4.99 -0.19
N LEU A 62 4.94 -4.53 -0.36
CA LEU A 62 5.77 -4.87 -1.51
C LEU A 62 6.68 -6.06 -1.16
N ASP A 63 7.01 -6.87 -2.16
CA ASP A 63 8.13 -7.80 -2.08
C ASP A 63 9.44 -7.08 -1.69
N GLU A 64 10.36 -7.76 -1.02
CA GLU A 64 11.64 -7.17 -0.61
C GLU A 64 12.46 -6.64 -1.77
N VAL A 65 12.45 -7.33 -2.92
CA VAL A 65 13.14 -6.86 -4.13
C VAL A 65 12.51 -5.54 -4.59
N LEU A 66 11.19 -5.47 -4.65
CA LEU A 66 10.47 -4.24 -5.01
C LEU A 66 10.70 -3.11 -4.00
N LYS A 67 10.85 -3.42 -2.70
CA LYS A 67 11.20 -2.43 -1.66
C LYS A 67 12.60 -1.85 -1.86
N LEU A 68 13.57 -2.67 -2.27
CA LEU A 68 14.93 -2.24 -2.56
C LEU A 68 14.96 -1.34 -3.80
N ASP A 69 14.29 -1.74 -4.87
CA ASP A 69 14.13 -0.94 -6.08
C ASP A 69 13.49 0.42 -5.76
N TYR A 70 12.39 0.40 -4.99
CA TYR A 70 11.70 1.62 -4.58
C TYR A 70 12.55 2.54 -3.69
N SER A 71 13.41 1.97 -2.84
CA SER A 71 14.30 2.74 -1.98
C SER A 71 15.47 3.35 -2.77
N SER A 72 15.92 2.68 -3.84
CA SER A 72 16.98 3.19 -4.73
C SER A 72 16.54 4.36 -5.60
N VAL A 73 15.24 4.42 -5.93
CA VAL A 73 14.65 5.48 -6.77
C VAL A 73 14.51 6.81 -6.02
N GLY A 74 14.61 6.82 -4.68
CA GLY A 74 14.70 8.04 -3.86
C GLY A 74 13.48 8.97 -3.89
N ASN A 75 12.53 8.77 -4.82
CA ASN A 75 11.41 9.66 -5.04
C ASN A 75 10.13 8.85 -5.31
N THR A 76 9.34 8.72 -4.25
CA THR A 76 8.08 7.97 -4.19
C THR A 76 6.96 8.52 -5.09
N GLN A 77 7.18 9.67 -5.73
CA GLN A 77 6.22 10.39 -6.56
C GLN A 77 5.98 9.74 -7.93
N ILE A 78 6.92 8.95 -8.45
CA ILE A 78 6.88 8.37 -9.81
C ILE A 78 5.69 7.41 -10.03
N LEU A 79 5.11 6.83 -8.98
CA LEU A 79 3.99 5.89 -9.10
C LEU A 79 2.61 6.54 -9.19
N TRP A 80 2.49 7.85 -8.94
CA TRP A 80 1.20 8.55 -8.94
C TRP A 80 0.94 9.36 -10.22
N GLU A 81 1.93 9.50 -11.10
CA GLU A 81 1.88 10.33 -12.31
C GLU A 81 1.71 9.53 -13.62
N LYS A 82 1.05 8.37 -13.58
CA LYS A 82 0.63 7.66 -14.81
C LYS A 82 -0.88 7.75 -15.05
#